data_AF-A6U8T0-F1
#
_entry.id   AF-A6U8T0-F1
#
_cell.length_a   1.000
_cell.length_b   1.000
_cell.length_c   1.000
_cell.angle_alpha   90.00
_cell.angle_beta   90.00
_cell.angle_gamma   90.00
#
_symmetry.space_group_name_H-M   'P 1'
#
loop_
_entity.id
_entity.type
_entity.pdbx_description
1 polymer ?
#
loop_
_entity_poly.entity_id
_entity_poly.type
_entity_poly.pdbx_seq_one_letter_code
_entity_poly.pdbx_strand_id
1 'polypeptide(L)'
;MSNSKLSVATLPRIAFAACVWVFTAVSGVAAADEASNKATVLKAFDAWAAGTGSPYDLLADNVTWTITGNSAASKSYGSRDAFINEVIKPFNARMSVGLKPTIRNMYADGDTVIVFFDAAGTAKDGQPYKNTYAWFLDLDGGRIVKASAFFDSIAFNKLWELPAAGE
;
A
#
# COMPACT_ATOMS: atom_id res chain seq x y z
N MET A 1 -36.21 71.26 -39.33
CA MET A 1 -35.80 71.29 -37.91
C MET A 1 -35.59 69.87 -37.45
N SER A 2 -34.35 69.59 -37.06
CA SER A 2 -33.87 68.32 -36.47
C SER A 2 -34.57 68.03 -35.15
N ASN A 3 -34.87 66.77 -34.86
CA ASN A 3 -34.23 66.06 -33.74
C ASN A 3 -34.65 64.58 -33.65
N SER A 4 -33.65 63.75 -33.88
CA SER A 4 -33.48 62.33 -33.58
C SER A 4 -33.55 61.99 -32.08
N LYS A 5 -34.12 60.83 -31.73
CA LYS A 5 -33.62 59.97 -30.62
C LYS A 5 -33.79 58.47 -30.95
N LEU A 6 -32.64 57.78 -30.93
CA LEU A 6 -32.29 56.38 -30.61
C LEU A 6 -33.37 55.54 -29.89
N SER A 7 -33.40 54.21 -29.83
CA SER A 7 -32.62 53.05 -30.30
C SER A 7 -33.31 51.84 -29.65
N VAL A 8 -33.49 50.70 -30.32
CA VAL A 8 -33.24 49.35 -29.75
C VAL A 8 -32.95 48.43 -30.95
N ALA A 9 -31.70 47.99 -31.05
CA ALA A 9 -31.30 46.92 -31.96
C ALA A 9 -31.66 45.56 -31.35
N THR A 10 -32.49 44.79 -32.03
CA THR A 10 -32.82 43.41 -31.69
C THR A 10 -31.65 42.50 -32.09
N LEU A 11 -30.92 41.95 -31.12
CA LEU A 11 -29.90 40.93 -31.39
C LEU A 11 -30.56 39.61 -31.83
N PRO A 12 -30.04 38.92 -32.87
CA PRO A 12 -30.46 37.57 -33.18
C PRO A 12 -29.86 36.59 -32.15
N ARG A 13 -30.69 35.61 -31.81
CA ARG A 13 -30.44 34.53 -30.85
C ARG A 13 -29.22 33.71 -31.23
N ILE A 14 -28.27 33.59 -30.29
CA ILE A 14 -27.19 32.60 -30.32
C ILE A 14 -27.83 31.21 -30.15
N ALA A 15 -27.59 30.32 -31.10
CA ALA A 15 -27.93 28.91 -31.03
C ALA A 15 -26.70 28.06 -31.41
N PHE A 16 -26.63 26.85 -30.84
CA PHE A 16 -25.61 25.79 -30.98
C PHE A 16 -24.31 25.98 -30.18
N ALA A 17 -23.79 25.00 -29.43
CA ALA A 17 -24.12 23.58 -29.29
C ALA A 17 -23.76 23.08 -27.88
N ALA A 18 -24.59 22.20 -27.32
CA ALA A 18 -24.31 21.49 -26.08
C ALA A 18 -23.16 20.51 -26.30
N CYS A 19 -21.96 20.88 -25.86
CA CYS A 19 -20.84 19.95 -25.72
C CYS A 19 -20.95 19.29 -24.34
N VAL A 20 -21.88 18.34 -24.20
CA VAL A 20 -21.92 17.46 -23.02
C VAL A 20 -20.82 16.42 -23.21
N TRP A 21 -19.63 16.72 -22.71
CA TRP A 21 -18.56 15.73 -22.62
C TRP A 21 -18.95 14.69 -21.58
N VAL A 22 -19.01 13.44 -22.02
CA VAL A 22 -19.19 12.23 -21.21
C VAL A 22 -18.01 12.14 -20.23
N PHE A 23 -18.23 12.48 -18.95
CA PHE A 23 -17.23 12.35 -17.88
C PHE A 23 -17.52 11.19 -16.91
N THR A 24 -18.55 10.37 -17.15
CA THR A 24 -19.03 9.39 -16.18
C THR A 24 -18.34 8.02 -16.21
N ALA A 25 -17.43 7.75 -17.15
CA ALA A 25 -16.83 6.42 -17.29
C ALA A 25 -15.54 6.19 -16.46
N VAL A 26 -14.79 7.25 -16.14
CA VAL A 26 -13.47 7.12 -15.48
C VAL A 26 -13.59 6.71 -14.01
N SER A 27 -14.58 7.25 -13.29
CA SER A 27 -14.77 6.95 -11.86
C SER A 27 -15.16 5.49 -11.59
N GLY A 28 -15.85 4.84 -12.53
CA GLY A 28 -16.28 3.45 -12.37
C GLY A 28 -15.14 2.44 -12.55
N VAL A 29 -14.18 2.73 -13.43
CA VAL A 29 -13.01 1.88 -13.66
C VAL A 29 -12.05 1.97 -12.47
N ALA A 30 -11.73 3.20 -12.01
CA ALA A 30 -10.87 3.40 -10.85
C ALA A 30 -11.40 2.71 -9.58
N ALA A 31 -12.70 2.80 -9.30
CA ALA A 31 -13.31 2.12 -8.16
C ALA A 31 -13.29 0.58 -8.28
N ALA A 32 -13.36 0.04 -9.51
CA ALA A 32 -13.25 -1.39 -9.75
C ALA A 32 -11.81 -1.90 -9.54
N ASP A 33 -10.82 -1.12 -9.97
CA ASP A 33 -9.40 -1.43 -9.79
C ASP A 33 -9.00 -1.35 -8.30
N GLU A 34 -9.47 -0.33 -7.57
CA GLU A 34 -9.30 -0.21 -6.12
C GLU A 34 -9.85 -1.44 -5.37
N ALA A 35 -11.07 -1.87 -5.71
CA ALA A 35 -11.69 -3.04 -5.10
C ALA A 35 -10.92 -4.33 -5.39
N SER A 36 -10.43 -4.49 -6.63
CA SER A 36 -9.62 -5.64 -7.07
C SER A 36 -8.26 -5.69 -6.35
N ASN A 37 -7.56 -4.55 -6.29
CA ASN A 37 -6.28 -4.41 -5.61
C ASN A 37 -6.42 -4.72 -4.12
N LYS A 38 -7.44 -4.15 -3.48
CA LYS A 38 -7.76 -4.42 -2.06
C LYS A 38 -8.06 -5.90 -1.82
N ALA A 39 -8.86 -6.54 -2.67
CA ALA A 39 -9.17 -7.96 -2.55
C ALA A 39 -7.92 -8.84 -2.70
N THR A 40 -7.02 -8.48 -3.62
CA THR A 40 -5.74 -9.18 -3.83
C THR A 40 -4.86 -9.13 -2.57
N VAL A 41 -4.70 -7.95 -1.97
CA VAL A 41 -3.93 -7.79 -0.74
C VAL A 41 -4.60 -8.49 0.43
N LEU A 42 -5.92 -8.37 0.58
CA LEU A 42 -6.68 -9.07 1.64
C LEU A 42 -6.45 -10.58 1.58
N LYS A 43 -6.59 -11.19 0.40
CA LYS A 43 -6.35 -12.63 0.21
C LYS A 43 -4.94 -13.05 0.64
N ALA A 44 -3.93 -12.22 0.36
CA ALA A 44 -2.56 -12.51 0.76
C ALA A 44 -2.36 -12.42 2.29
N PHE A 45 -3.02 -11.45 2.94
CA PHE A 45 -3.02 -11.35 4.41
C PHE A 45 -3.77 -12.50 5.08
N ASP A 46 -4.90 -12.96 4.51
CA ASP A 46 -5.64 -14.11 5.01
C ASP A 46 -4.79 -15.39 4.91
N ALA A 47 -4.11 -15.61 3.79
CA ALA A 47 -3.18 -16.72 3.61
C ALA A 47 -2.00 -16.63 4.60
N TRP A 48 -1.51 -15.42 4.88
CA TRP A 48 -0.46 -15.21 5.87
C TRP A 48 -0.93 -15.54 7.29
N ALA A 49 -2.13 -15.09 7.68
CA ALA A 49 -2.75 -15.42 8.97
C ALA A 49 -2.97 -16.93 9.14
N ALA A 50 -3.34 -17.62 8.06
CA ALA A 50 -3.50 -19.07 8.03
C ALA A 50 -2.17 -19.85 7.97
N GLY A 51 -1.04 -19.17 7.72
CA GLY A 51 0.27 -19.80 7.53
C GLY A 51 0.39 -20.59 6.22
N THR A 52 -0.46 -20.32 5.23
CA THR A 52 -0.50 -21.01 3.93
C THR A 52 0.10 -20.19 2.80
N GLY A 53 0.57 -18.97 3.08
CA GLY A 53 1.18 -18.08 2.10
C GLY A 53 1.87 -16.89 2.75
N SER A 54 2.43 -16.01 1.93
CA SER A 54 3.15 -14.82 2.38
C SER A 54 2.64 -13.58 1.64
N PRO A 55 2.49 -12.41 2.31
CA PRO A 55 2.16 -11.17 1.60
C PRO A 55 3.28 -10.79 0.61
N TYR A 56 4.50 -11.27 0.85
CA TYR A 56 5.65 -11.00 -0.02
C TYR A 56 5.63 -11.79 -1.33
N ASP A 57 4.68 -12.71 -1.49
CA ASP A 57 4.45 -13.41 -2.75
C ASP A 57 3.85 -12.47 -3.80
N LEU A 58 3.24 -11.35 -3.39
CA LEU A 58 2.72 -10.29 -4.28
C LEU A 58 3.79 -9.34 -4.81
N LEU A 59 5.00 -9.32 -4.26
CA LEU A 59 6.06 -8.38 -4.66
C LEU A 59 6.51 -8.63 -6.10
N ALA A 60 6.51 -7.61 -6.95
CA ALA A 60 7.21 -7.67 -8.22
C ALA A 60 8.72 -7.82 -7.99
N ASP A 61 9.44 -8.47 -8.92
CA ASP A 61 10.88 -8.70 -8.75
C ASP A 61 11.67 -7.39 -8.62
N ASN A 62 11.22 -6.34 -9.33
CA ASN A 62 11.76 -4.98 -9.33
C ASN A 62 11.11 -4.06 -8.28
N VAL A 63 10.41 -4.60 -7.28
CA VAL A 63 9.78 -3.78 -6.24
C VAL A 63 10.80 -2.88 -5.54
N THR A 64 10.42 -1.63 -5.28
CA THR A 64 11.12 -0.79 -4.30
C THR A 64 10.41 -0.85 -2.96
N TRP A 65 11.00 -1.51 -1.97
CA TRP A 65 10.47 -1.55 -0.60
C TRP A 65 11.21 -0.57 0.29
N THR A 66 10.51 0.39 0.89
CA THR A 66 11.11 1.36 1.81
C THR A 66 10.63 1.09 3.24
N ILE A 67 11.57 0.82 4.14
CA ILE A 67 11.31 0.84 5.58
C ILE A 67 11.63 2.25 6.10
N THR A 68 10.62 2.93 6.63
CA THR A 68 10.76 4.29 7.12
C THR A 68 11.34 4.32 8.55
N GLY A 69 11.50 5.51 9.12
CA GLY A 69 11.95 5.67 10.51
C GLY A 69 13.43 5.36 10.69
N ASN A 70 13.79 4.86 11.88
CA ASN A 70 15.18 4.73 12.33
C ASN A 70 15.46 3.35 12.96
N SER A 71 14.91 2.30 12.35
CA SER A 71 15.25 0.92 12.71
C SER A 71 16.58 0.50 12.08
N ALA A 72 17.17 -0.60 12.55
CA ALA A 72 18.34 -1.21 11.94
C ALA A 72 18.12 -1.64 10.46
N ALA A 73 16.86 -1.77 10.03
CA ALA A 73 16.49 -2.11 8.65
C ALA A 73 15.97 -0.90 7.85
N SER A 74 16.04 0.33 8.38
CA SER A 74 15.51 1.51 7.70
C SER A 74 16.38 1.92 6.51
N LYS A 75 15.87 1.64 5.32
CA LYS A 75 16.36 2.09 4.00
C LYS A 75 15.36 1.68 2.92
N SER A 76 15.69 2.01 1.66
CA SER A 76 15.01 1.48 0.48
C SER A 76 15.79 0.29 -0.11
N TYR A 77 15.07 -0.79 -0.39
CA TYR A 77 15.56 -2.02 -1.03
C TYR A 77 15.04 -2.04 -2.46
N GLY A 78 15.94 -2.10 -3.44
CA GLY A 78 15.61 -1.94 -4.87
C GLY A 78 15.18 -3.21 -5.61
N SER A 79 14.90 -4.30 -4.89
CA SER A 79 14.36 -5.53 -5.48
C SER A 79 13.68 -6.40 -4.41
N ARG A 80 12.86 -7.33 -4.87
CA ARG A 80 12.25 -8.37 -4.01
C ARG A 80 13.32 -9.15 -3.27
N ASP A 81 14.34 -9.60 -3.98
CA ASP A 81 15.40 -10.43 -3.40
C ASP A 81 16.22 -9.68 -2.36
N ALA A 82 16.56 -8.40 -2.59
CA ALA A 82 17.27 -7.58 -1.61
C ALA A 82 16.45 -7.49 -0.31
N PHE A 83 15.16 -7.13 -0.41
CA PHE A 83 14.29 -7.03 0.75
C PHE A 83 14.10 -8.38 1.48
N ILE A 84 13.85 -9.46 0.74
CA ILE A 84 13.66 -10.79 1.32
C ILE A 84 14.92 -11.29 2.04
N ASN A 85 16.08 -11.16 1.40
CA ASN A 85 17.33 -11.71 1.93
C ASN A 85 17.91 -10.87 3.06
N GLU A 86 17.76 -9.55 3.01
CA GLU A 86 18.32 -8.67 4.03
C GLU A 86 17.38 -8.42 5.21
N VAL A 87 16.06 -8.55 5.03
CA VAL A 87 15.07 -8.29 6.09
C VAL A 87 14.28 -9.52 6.47
N ILE A 88 13.53 -10.10 5.54
CA ILE A 88 12.51 -11.11 5.89
C ILE A 88 13.12 -12.42 6.38
N LYS A 89 14.15 -12.93 5.68
CA LYS A 89 14.85 -14.15 6.10
C LYS A 89 15.54 -13.97 7.47
N PRO A 90 16.35 -12.91 7.71
CA PRO A 90 16.96 -12.68 9.02
C PRO A 90 15.95 -12.41 10.14
N PHE A 91 14.84 -11.74 9.83
CA PHE A 91 13.74 -11.54 10.78
C PHE A 91 13.16 -12.91 11.21
N ASN A 92 12.75 -13.73 10.25
CA ASN A 92 12.16 -15.05 10.53
C ASN A 92 13.17 -15.99 11.21
N ALA A 93 14.46 -15.88 10.91
CA ALA A 93 15.50 -16.66 11.57
C ALA A 93 15.63 -16.36 13.08
N ARG A 94 15.12 -15.22 13.55
CA ARG A 94 15.05 -14.84 14.98
C ARG A 94 13.74 -15.21 15.66
N MET A 95 12.78 -15.74 14.91
CA MET A 95 11.47 -16.15 15.40
C MET A 95 11.44 -17.67 15.66
N SER A 96 10.82 -18.08 16.77
CA SER A 96 10.46 -19.48 17.04
C SER A 96 9.04 -19.77 16.53
N VAL A 97 8.16 -18.79 16.61
CA VAL A 97 6.82 -18.79 16.00
C VAL A 97 6.70 -17.52 15.17
N GLY A 98 6.52 -17.68 13.84
CA GLY A 98 6.44 -16.56 12.90
C GLY A 98 5.28 -15.61 13.19
N LEU A 99 5.35 -14.41 12.58
CA LEU A 99 4.29 -13.41 12.72
C LEU A 99 2.95 -13.91 12.20
N LYS A 100 1.91 -13.65 12.97
CA LYS A 100 0.51 -13.76 12.55
C LYS A 100 -0.11 -12.37 12.51
N PRO A 101 -0.60 -11.90 11.35
CA PRO A 101 -1.24 -10.60 11.24
C PRO A 101 -2.68 -10.61 11.79
N THR A 102 -3.16 -9.44 12.17
CA THR A 102 -4.57 -9.13 12.41
C THR A 102 -4.84 -7.76 11.81
N ILE A 103 -5.60 -7.72 10.71
CA ILE A 103 -5.94 -6.46 10.04
C ILE A 103 -6.88 -5.65 10.94
N ARG A 104 -6.51 -4.41 11.21
CA ARG A 104 -7.39 -3.42 11.85
C ARG A 104 -8.25 -2.74 10.80
N ASN A 105 -7.61 -2.22 9.75
CA ASN A 105 -8.29 -1.59 8.62
C ASN A 105 -7.48 -1.78 7.34
N MET A 106 -8.20 -1.73 6.21
CA MET A 106 -7.60 -1.72 4.88
C MET A 106 -8.34 -0.71 4.01
N TYR A 107 -7.59 0.12 3.31
CA TYR A 107 -8.07 1.18 2.43
C TYR A 107 -7.47 1.02 1.03
N ALA A 108 -8.11 1.64 0.04
CA ALA A 108 -7.57 1.78 -1.30
C ALA A 108 -7.80 3.21 -1.77
N ASP A 109 -6.84 3.75 -2.52
CA ASP A 109 -6.90 5.05 -3.21
C ASP A 109 -6.13 4.90 -4.52
N GLY A 110 -6.86 4.81 -5.64
CA GLY A 110 -6.32 4.37 -6.93
C GLY A 110 -5.61 3.01 -6.83
N ASP A 111 -4.34 2.99 -7.22
CA ASP A 111 -3.52 1.77 -7.22
C ASP A 111 -2.89 1.44 -5.86
N THR A 112 -3.01 2.34 -4.88
CA THR A 112 -2.40 2.17 -3.56
C THR A 112 -3.36 1.49 -2.61
N VAL A 113 -2.95 0.35 -2.04
CA VAL A 113 -3.62 -0.30 -0.91
C VAL A 113 -2.88 0.04 0.38
N ILE A 114 -3.61 0.55 1.37
CA ILE A 114 -3.07 0.87 2.70
C ILE A 114 -3.58 -0.17 3.69
N VAL A 115 -2.68 -0.88 4.35
CA VAL A 115 -3.00 -1.89 5.37
C VAL A 115 -2.54 -1.42 6.73
N PHE A 116 -3.47 -1.25 7.66
CA PHE A 116 -3.21 -1.02 9.08
C PHE A 116 -3.47 -2.32 9.85
N PHE A 117 -2.43 -2.91 10.43
CA PHE A 117 -2.54 -4.23 11.06
C PHE A 117 -1.60 -4.38 12.25
N ASP A 118 -1.97 -5.27 13.16
CA ASP A 118 -1.06 -5.79 14.16
C ASP A 118 -0.44 -7.08 13.68
N ALA A 119 0.79 -7.37 14.09
CA ALA A 119 1.32 -8.72 13.99
C ALA A 119 2.03 -9.13 15.28
N ALA A 120 1.87 -10.41 15.63
CA ALA A 120 2.49 -10.98 16.82
C ALA A 120 3.09 -12.35 16.52
N GLY A 121 4.15 -12.69 17.25
CA GLY A 121 4.81 -13.98 17.22
C GLY A 121 5.65 -14.19 18.46
N THR A 122 6.52 -15.20 18.42
CA THR A 122 7.43 -15.51 19.53
C THR A 122 8.86 -15.54 18.99
N ALA A 123 9.74 -14.78 19.63
CA ALA A 123 11.16 -14.78 19.33
C ALA A 123 11.84 -16.06 19.83
N LYS A 124 13.08 -16.30 19.41
CA LYS A 124 13.84 -17.50 19.82
C LYS A 124 14.27 -17.51 21.28
N ASP A 125 14.35 -16.34 21.91
CA ASP A 125 14.57 -16.19 23.36
C ASP A 125 13.29 -16.46 24.18
N GLY A 126 12.19 -16.85 23.53
CA GLY A 126 10.90 -17.12 24.15
C GLY A 126 10.05 -15.87 24.43
N GLN A 127 10.56 -14.67 24.16
CA GLN A 127 9.82 -13.44 24.40
C GLN A 127 8.77 -13.19 23.30
N PRO A 128 7.61 -12.58 23.65
CA PRO A 128 6.64 -12.19 22.65
C PRO A 128 7.18 -11.03 21.81
N TYR A 129 7.05 -11.15 20.49
CA TYR A 129 7.17 -10.02 19.58
C TYR A 129 5.78 -9.52 19.23
N LYS A 130 5.54 -8.22 19.38
CA LYS A 130 4.30 -7.55 18.97
C LYS A 130 4.66 -6.23 18.31
N ASN A 131 4.01 -5.93 17.19
CA ASN A 131 4.21 -4.67 16.51
C ASN A 131 2.94 -4.28 15.74
N THR A 132 2.76 -2.98 15.54
CA THR A 132 1.66 -2.41 14.76
C THR A 132 2.27 -1.78 13.51
N TYR A 133 1.71 -2.13 12.36
CA TYR A 133 2.23 -1.76 11.06
C TYR A 133 1.23 -0.91 10.28
N ALA A 134 1.75 0.02 9.49
CA ALA A 134 1.04 0.59 8.36
C ALA A 134 1.87 0.38 7.10
N TRP A 135 1.30 -0.33 6.12
CA TRP A 135 1.93 -0.57 4.83
C TRP A 135 1.15 0.16 3.74
N PHE A 136 1.85 0.96 2.95
CA PHE A 136 1.34 1.60 1.74
C PHE A 136 1.92 0.80 0.57
N LEU A 137 1.05 0.17 -0.22
CA LEU A 137 1.42 -0.78 -1.25
C LEU A 137 0.87 -0.28 -2.58
N ASP A 138 1.74 0.13 -3.49
CA ASP A 138 1.34 0.52 -4.84
C ASP A 138 1.35 -0.73 -5.73
N LEU A 139 0.20 -1.03 -6.35
CA LEU A 139 0.02 -2.20 -7.20
C LEU A 139 0.04 -1.85 -8.69
N ASP A 140 0.56 -2.76 -9.51
CA ASP A 140 0.43 -2.75 -10.96
C ASP A 140 0.24 -4.20 -11.44
N GLY A 141 -0.80 -4.45 -12.23
CA GLY A 141 -1.14 -5.79 -12.72
C GLY A 141 -1.30 -6.84 -11.61
N GLY A 142 -1.78 -6.43 -10.42
CA GLY A 142 -1.92 -7.31 -9.25
C GLY A 142 -0.61 -7.65 -8.52
N ARG A 143 0.50 -6.97 -8.86
CA ARG A 143 1.80 -7.09 -8.19
C ARG A 143 2.14 -5.81 -7.45
N ILE A 144 2.78 -5.92 -6.29
CA ILE A 144 3.26 -4.75 -5.54
C ILE A 144 4.58 -4.29 -6.18
N VAL A 145 4.60 -3.09 -6.75
CA VAL A 145 5.77 -2.49 -7.42
C VAL A 145 6.49 -1.47 -6.54
N LYS A 146 5.81 -0.93 -5.52
CA LYS A 146 6.42 -0.06 -4.52
C LYS A 146 5.73 -0.25 -3.17
N ALA A 147 6.51 -0.19 -2.10
CA ALA A 147 5.98 -0.28 -0.75
C ALA A 147 6.66 0.72 0.19
N SER A 148 5.88 1.29 1.11
CA SER A 148 6.38 2.03 2.27
C SER A 148 5.85 1.41 3.55
N ALA A 149 6.76 1.02 4.45
CA ALA A 149 6.43 0.31 5.67
C ALA A 149 6.78 1.14 6.91
N PHE A 150 5.78 1.36 7.75
CA PHE A 150 5.87 1.99 9.07
C PHE A 150 5.60 0.94 10.14
N PHE A 151 6.37 0.97 11.22
CA PHE A 151 6.22 0.10 12.39
C PHE A 151 6.97 0.66 13.60
N ASP A 152 6.76 0.07 14.78
CA ASP A 152 7.54 0.37 15.98
C ASP A 152 9.00 -0.10 15.81
N SER A 153 9.91 0.85 15.58
CA SER A 153 11.33 0.58 15.38
C SER A 153 12.02 0.07 16.65
N ILE A 154 11.52 0.41 17.83
CA ILE A 154 12.10 -0.06 19.11
C ILE A 154 11.82 -1.55 19.26
N ALA A 155 10.57 -1.98 19.03
CA ALA A 155 10.20 -3.38 19.05
C ALA A 155 10.97 -4.20 18.00
N PHE A 156 11.12 -3.65 16.79
CA PHE A 156 11.93 -4.28 15.73
C PHE A 156 13.40 -4.43 16.13
N ASN A 157 14.05 -3.37 16.60
CA ASN A 157 15.47 -3.39 16.94
C ASN A 157 15.77 -4.36 18.08
N LYS A 158 14.88 -4.43 19.09
CA LYS A 158 15.00 -5.41 20.17
C LYS A 158 15.03 -6.85 19.66
N LEU A 159 14.20 -7.19 18.67
CA LEU A 159 14.29 -8.49 18.01
C LEU A 159 15.60 -8.62 17.23
N TRP A 160 15.99 -7.57 16.50
CA TRP A 160 17.15 -7.56 15.62
C TRP A 160 18.48 -7.80 16.34
N GLU A 161 18.57 -7.39 17.61
CA GLU A 161 19.70 -7.64 18.51
C GLU A 161 19.91 -9.12 18.85
N LEU A 162 18.88 -9.97 18.70
CA LEU A 162 19.06 -11.40 18.86
C LEU A 162 19.98 -11.94 17.75
N PRO A 163 20.84 -12.94 18.04
CA PRO A 163 21.64 -13.59 17.01
C PRO A 163 20.76 -14.13 15.88
N ALA A 164 21.17 -13.88 14.64
CA ALA A 164 20.59 -14.62 13.52
C ALA A 164 21.00 -16.09 13.68
N ALA A 165 20.10 -17.03 13.43
CA ALA A 165 20.41 -18.46 13.60
C ALA A 165 21.70 -18.85 12.83
N GLY A 166 22.71 -19.35 13.54
CA GLY A 166 23.98 -19.79 12.94
C GLY A 166 25.20 -18.91 13.25
N GLU A 167 25.04 -17.85 14.04
CA GLU A 167 26.12 -17.17 14.78
C GLU A 167 26.16 -17.60 16.25
#